data_AF-A0A951JMC3-F1
#
_entry.id   AF-A0A951JMC3-F1
#
_cell.length_a   1.000
_cell.length_b   1.000
_cell.length_c   1.000
_cell.angle_alpha   90.00
_cell.angle_beta   90.00
_cell.angle_gamma   90.00
#
_symmetry.space_group_name_H-M   'P 1'
#
loop_
_entity.id
_entity.type
_entity.pdbx_description
1 polymer ?
#
loop_
_entity_poly.entity_id
_entity_poly.type
_entity_poly.pdbx_seq_one_letter_code
_entity_poly.pdbx_strand_id
1 'polypeptide(L)'
;MIVCSNCGFHNEDGARFCGHCREFLQWTGRTVEEASEPEPEAEPAAEDAAAKGVVERVVEKLTGKDQRDERASTTLAAARRIDADATPAGEEGTGEDAAAALQAETAARADEEARQAQRRRQEAEALAREQAEATERARQRADEAERARRAADEQARKEAEAMEQAQRELQAARAAREEKQEQLRRELEAAEAARKEAEERARAEAEAAEAAAGAAAEAEEARRTAEAKAQEEAEAAERARRAAAMVARPKPVALRRPAPAPADPFPTAKARPVPETATSWTATEPVDGAPQPTAPAPDKPAPKPVKPGRSRARPTARGSYGPPTRKPRPGDLICGVCGESNGPARNFCRRCGNSLAEAEVARPPWWRRLLPKRYAAGERPGHRGAKAKGRAAMKGARGIRRFVMGGVGKVTRLLMLVAFALGAVGISFNPGLRGSVMGWGSDVFRSVRAMIAPQFEPVLPVGAEASSSLPDHPPDDAINNTSNRWWAEAAPGNGEGQRLLITFPEPVDIAVVGVTPGAANPEEFIAQPRPRLLHLVFSNGTTADLRIADEHTFQTFNVTATGVTSVEVQIIEAWQGQSGSDLAITTIEFRTRR
;
A
#
# COMPACT_ATOMS: atom_id res chain seq x y z
N MET A 1 -23.02 -9.97 -24.83
CA MET A 1 -22.35 -8.96 -23.97
C MET A 1 -22.94 -8.98 -22.54
N ILE A 2 -22.13 -8.80 -21.48
CA ILE A 2 -22.61 -8.77 -20.07
C ILE A 2 -22.59 -7.35 -19.50
N VAL A 3 -23.76 -6.80 -19.17
CA VAL A 3 -23.89 -5.47 -18.55
C VAL A 3 -23.92 -5.60 -17.03
N CYS A 4 -23.05 -4.88 -16.34
CA CYS A 4 -23.04 -4.84 -14.88
C CYS A 4 -24.25 -4.06 -14.34
N SER A 5 -25.12 -4.70 -13.56
CA SER A 5 -26.30 -4.07 -12.96
C SER A 5 -25.98 -3.06 -11.86
N ASN A 6 -24.74 -3.05 -11.36
CA ASN A 6 -24.31 -2.12 -10.31
C ASN A 6 -23.80 -0.78 -10.87
N CYS A 7 -23.05 -0.80 -11.97
CA CYS A 7 -22.43 0.41 -12.53
C CYS A 7 -22.75 0.66 -14.01
N GLY A 8 -23.49 -0.23 -14.67
CA GLY A 8 -23.85 -0.11 -16.08
C GLY A 8 -22.72 -0.44 -17.07
N PHE A 9 -21.52 -0.81 -16.62
CA PHE A 9 -20.40 -1.08 -17.52
C PHE A 9 -20.60 -2.36 -18.35
N HIS A 10 -20.30 -2.28 -19.64
CA HIS A 10 -20.42 -3.35 -20.62
C HIS A 10 -19.15 -4.20 -20.61
N ASN A 11 -19.28 -5.51 -20.39
CA ASN A 11 -18.17 -6.44 -20.31
C ASN A 11 -18.29 -7.49 -21.42
N GLU A 12 -17.15 -7.99 -21.88
CA GLU A 12 -17.06 -9.07 -22.85
C GLU A 12 -17.75 -10.35 -22.34
N ASP A 13 -18.24 -11.16 -23.27
CA ASP A 13 -18.86 -12.44 -22.94
C ASP A 13 -17.82 -13.41 -22.34
N GLY A 14 -18.08 -13.85 -21.11
CA GLY A 14 -17.15 -14.68 -20.33
C GLY A 14 -16.35 -13.93 -19.26
N ALA A 15 -16.48 -12.60 -19.16
CA ALA A 15 -15.89 -11.82 -18.08
C ALA A 15 -16.45 -12.24 -16.72
N ARG A 16 -15.57 -12.60 -15.78
CA ARG A 16 -15.95 -13.02 -14.41
C ARG A 16 -16.20 -11.83 -13.49
N PHE A 17 -15.49 -10.72 -13.70
CA PHE A 17 -15.57 -9.51 -12.88
C PHE A 17 -15.77 -8.29 -13.77
N CYS A 18 -16.46 -7.28 -13.24
CA CYS A 18 -16.70 -6.03 -13.95
C CYS A 18 -15.40 -5.24 -14.11
N GLY A 19 -15.04 -4.86 -15.35
CA GLY A 19 -13.83 -4.08 -15.62
C GLY A 19 -13.78 -2.71 -14.94
N HIS A 20 -14.95 -2.14 -14.61
CA HIS A 20 -15.05 -0.81 -13.99
C HIS A 20 -15.16 -0.86 -12.46
N CYS A 21 -16.16 -1.56 -11.92
CA CYS A 21 -16.41 -1.60 -10.47
C CYS A 21 -15.87 -2.84 -9.75
N ARG A 22 -15.26 -3.79 -10.50
CA ARG A 22 -14.70 -5.07 -10.00
C ARG A 22 -15.68 -6.02 -9.31
N GLU A 23 -16.98 -5.79 -9.47
CA GLU A 23 -18.01 -6.66 -8.92
C GLU A 23 -18.10 -7.99 -9.68
N PHE A 24 -18.52 -9.06 -9.00
CA PHE A 24 -18.53 -10.40 -9.60
C PHE A 24 -19.77 -10.60 -10.49
N LEU A 25 -19.54 -10.67 -11.81
CA LEU A 25 -20.59 -10.61 -12.84
C LEU A 25 -21.49 -11.85 -12.87
N GLN A 26 -21.12 -12.95 -12.21
CA GLN A 26 -22.00 -14.11 -12.09
C GLN A 26 -23.30 -13.79 -11.31
N TRP A 27 -23.29 -12.73 -10.49
CA TRP A 27 -24.44 -12.32 -9.66
C TRP A 27 -24.99 -10.97 -10.07
N THR A 28 -24.14 -10.08 -10.57
CA THR A 28 -24.49 -8.71 -10.94
C THR A 28 -24.43 -8.45 -12.45
N GLY A 29 -24.19 -9.46 -13.27
CA GLY A 29 -24.20 -9.35 -14.72
C GLY A 29 -25.59 -9.67 -15.28
N ARG A 30 -26.11 -8.83 -16.16
CA ARG A 30 -27.20 -9.19 -17.08
C ARG A 30 -26.60 -9.44 -18.46
N THR A 31 -26.75 -10.66 -18.95
CA THR A 31 -26.40 -11.00 -20.33
C THR A 31 -27.45 -10.38 -21.24
N VAL A 32 -27.01 -9.53 -22.15
CA VAL A 32 -27.84 -9.02 -23.24
C VAL A 32 -27.38 -9.74 -24.49
N GLU A 33 -28.29 -10.50 -25.09
CA GLU A 33 -28.07 -11.05 -26.42
C GLU A 33 -28.01 -9.90 -27.40
N GLU A 34 -26.89 -9.80 -28.11
CA GLU A 34 -26.68 -8.83 -29.15
C GLU A 34 -27.56 -9.21 -30.33
N ALA A 35 -28.63 -8.44 -30.55
CA ALA A 35 -29.45 -8.57 -31.74
C ALA A 35 -28.56 -8.26 -32.94
N SER A 36 -28.30 -9.28 -33.76
CA SER A 36 -27.60 -9.15 -35.02
C SER A 36 -28.27 -8.09 -35.89
N GLU A 37 -27.44 -7.18 -36.39
CA GLU A 37 -27.75 -6.11 -37.34
C GLU A 37 -28.52 -6.65 -38.56
N PRO A 38 -29.64 -6.02 -38.98
CA PRO A 38 -30.35 -6.42 -40.19
C PRO A 38 -29.71 -5.79 -41.44
N GLU A 39 -29.35 -6.62 -42.42
CA GLU A 39 -29.04 -6.23 -43.81
C GLU A 39 -30.28 -5.69 -44.55
N PRO A 40 -30.13 -4.87 -45.61
CA PRO A 40 -31.14 -3.90 -46.04
C PRO A 40 -32.19 -4.40 -47.06
N GLU A 41 -33.37 -3.77 -46.94
CA GLU A 41 -34.44 -3.47 -47.91
C GLU A 41 -35.13 -4.58 -48.75
N ALA A 42 -36.44 -4.72 -48.51
CA ALA A 42 -37.47 -4.82 -49.54
C ALA A 42 -38.81 -4.29 -49.00
N GLU A 43 -39.36 -3.25 -49.63
CA GLU A 43 -40.78 -2.84 -49.46
C GLU A 43 -41.71 -3.95 -49.97
N PRO A 44 -42.91 -4.17 -49.39
CA PRO A 44 -44.07 -3.38 -49.85
C PRO A 44 -45.19 -3.10 -48.82
N ALA A 45 -45.97 -2.08 -49.22
CA ALA A 45 -47.42 -1.90 -49.05
C ALA A 45 -47.98 -1.44 -47.70
N ALA A 46 -48.73 -0.34 -47.82
CA ALA A 46 -49.56 0.33 -46.83
C ALA A 46 -50.69 -0.55 -46.29
N GLU A 47 -50.98 -0.43 -44.98
CA GLU A 47 -52.33 -0.52 -44.41
C GLU A 47 -52.44 0.35 -43.14
N ASP A 48 -53.63 0.93 -42.96
CA ASP A 48 -54.04 1.96 -42.02
C ASP A 48 -54.03 1.57 -40.54
N ALA A 49 -53.75 2.54 -39.65
CA ALA A 49 -54.54 2.86 -38.44
C ALA A 49 -53.71 3.68 -37.43
N ALA A 50 -53.72 5.01 -37.59
CA ALA A 50 -53.20 5.94 -36.58
C ALA A 50 -54.18 6.06 -35.39
N ALA A 51 -53.89 5.36 -34.29
CA ALA A 51 -54.48 5.68 -33.00
C ALA A 51 -53.78 6.94 -32.43
N LYS A 52 -54.50 8.07 -32.38
CA LYS A 52 -53.99 9.36 -31.89
C LYS A 52 -53.42 9.23 -30.46
N GLY A 53 -52.22 9.77 -30.28
CA GLY A 53 -51.49 9.76 -29.02
C GLY A 53 -52.16 10.57 -27.91
N VAL A 54 -51.92 10.18 -26.65
CA VAL A 54 -52.48 10.84 -25.44
C VAL A 54 -52.16 12.34 -25.40
N VAL A 55 -50.99 12.74 -25.89
CA VAL A 55 -50.54 14.14 -25.92
C VAL A 55 -51.41 14.99 -26.86
N GLU A 56 -51.79 14.44 -28.01
CA GLU A 56 -52.61 15.14 -29.00
C GLU A 56 -54.04 15.35 -28.51
N ARG A 57 -54.58 14.38 -27.75
CA ARG A 57 -55.88 14.51 -27.06
C ARG A 57 -55.89 15.54 -25.93
N VAL A 58 -54.76 15.74 -25.25
CA VAL A 58 -54.62 16.77 -24.20
C VAL A 58 -54.48 18.16 -24.82
N VAL A 59 -53.78 18.27 -25.95
CA VAL A 59 -53.65 19.53 -26.70
C VAL A 59 -54.99 19.97 -27.30
N GLU A 60 -55.80 19.05 -27.84
CA GLU A 60 -57.17 19.38 -28.32
C GLU A 60 -58.09 19.87 -27.19
N LYS A 61 -57.97 19.26 -26.00
CA LYS A 61 -58.81 19.62 -24.84
C LYS A 61 -58.43 20.97 -24.21
N LEU A 62 -57.17 21.38 -24.32
CA LEU A 62 -56.67 22.66 -23.81
C LEU A 62 -56.83 23.82 -24.81
N THR A 63 -56.86 23.55 -26.12
CA THR A 63 -56.99 24.58 -27.17
C THR A 63 -58.45 24.97 -27.48
N GLY A 64 -59.44 24.35 -26.83
CA GLY A 64 -60.84 24.78 -26.82
C GLY A 64 -61.46 24.84 -28.22
N LYS A 65 -61.11 23.89 -29.09
CA LYS A 65 -61.57 23.89 -30.49
C LYS A 65 -63.07 23.57 -30.60
N ASP A 66 -63.62 22.77 -29.68
CA ASP A 66 -65.07 22.46 -29.63
C ASP A 66 -65.97 23.66 -29.27
N GLN A 67 -65.49 24.61 -28.47
CA GLN A 67 -66.31 25.76 -28.03
C GLN A 67 -66.41 26.88 -29.09
N ARG A 68 -65.60 26.84 -30.15
CA ARG A 68 -65.70 27.80 -31.26
C ARG A 68 -66.82 27.45 -32.24
N ASP A 69 -67.14 26.16 -32.39
CA ASP A 69 -68.19 25.71 -33.30
C ASP A 69 -69.61 25.86 -32.69
N GLU A 70 -69.76 25.81 -31.36
CA GLU A 70 -71.05 26.09 -30.69
C GLU A 70 -71.41 27.59 -30.61
N ARG A 71 -70.43 28.50 -30.61
CA ARG A 71 -70.68 29.96 -30.64
C ARG A 71 -71.03 30.48 -32.04
N ALA A 72 -70.55 29.81 -33.09
CA ALA A 72 -70.91 30.13 -34.48
C ALA A 72 -72.35 29.71 -34.84
N SER A 73 -72.90 28.66 -34.21
CA SER A 73 -74.28 28.21 -34.45
C SER A 73 -75.33 29.04 -33.70
N THR A 74 -75.01 29.55 -32.51
CA THR A 74 -75.92 30.39 -31.69
C THR A 74 -76.06 31.82 -32.22
N THR A 75 -75.06 32.35 -32.93
CA THR A 75 -75.14 33.68 -33.56
C THR A 75 -75.93 33.68 -34.88
N LEU A 76 -75.98 32.56 -35.60
CA LEU A 76 -76.84 32.42 -36.80
C LEU A 76 -78.33 32.18 -36.46
N ALA A 77 -78.65 31.72 -35.25
CA ALA A 77 -80.03 31.51 -34.80
C ALA A 77 -80.70 32.76 -34.21
N ALA A 78 -79.93 33.77 -33.79
CA ALA A 78 -80.45 35.05 -33.29
C ALA A 78 -80.73 36.07 -34.41
N ALA A 79 -80.13 35.91 -35.60
CA ALA A 79 -80.29 36.82 -36.74
C ALA A 79 -81.55 36.54 -37.60
N ARG A 80 -82.46 35.65 -37.18
CA ARG A 80 -83.70 35.31 -37.91
C ARG A 80 -85.01 35.60 -37.14
N ARG A 81 -84.96 36.37 -36.05
CA ARG A 81 -86.16 36.84 -35.34
C ARG A 81 -86.08 38.32 -34.98
N ILE A 82 -85.95 39.18 -35.99
CA ILE A 82 -86.39 40.58 -35.92
C ILE A 82 -86.94 40.94 -37.30
N ASP A 83 -88.13 40.45 -37.59
CA ASP A 83 -89.06 40.99 -38.59
C ASP A 83 -90.42 41.00 -37.91
N ALA A 84 -91.20 42.07 -38.12
CA ALA A 84 -92.49 42.42 -37.51
C ALA A 84 -92.43 43.21 -36.19
N ASP A 85 -92.31 44.54 -36.28
CA ASP A 85 -93.43 45.47 -36.06
C ASP A 85 -92.89 46.91 -35.97
N ALA A 86 -93.19 47.74 -36.97
CA ALA A 86 -93.12 49.20 -36.84
C ALA A 86 -94.04 49.85 -37.89
N THR A 87 -95.25 50.19 -37.47
CA THR A 87 -96.17 51.08 -38.20
C THR A 87 -95.80 52.53 -37.89
N PRO A 88 -95.71 53.45 -38.87
CA PRO A 88 -95.35 54.84 -38.62
C PRO A 88 -96.60 55.68 -38.32
N ALA A 89 -96.54 56.49 -37.26
CA ALA A 89 -97.44 57.62 -37.05
C ALA A 89 -96.62 58.89 -37.24
N GLY A 90 -97.05 59.73 -38.19
CA GLY A 90 -96.41 61.00 -38.51
C GLY A 90 -96.75 62.08 -37.50
N GLU A 91 -95.79 62.97 -37.26
CA GLU A 91 -96.03 64.33 -36.80
C GLU A 91 -95.11 65.25 -37.61
N GLU A 92 -95.75 66.21 -38.29
CA GLU A 92 -95.16 67.21 -39.16
C GLU A 92 -94.40 68.25 -38.33
N GLY A 93 -93.10 68.40 -38.62
CA GLY A 93 -92.26 69.46 -38.06
C GLY A 93 -90.89 69.49 -38.74
N THR A 94 -90.75 70.34 -39.76
CA THR A 94 -89.47 70.76 -40.40
C THR A 94 -88.45 69.65 -40.68
N GLY A 95 -88.77 68.77 -41.63
CA GLY A 95 -88.05 67.52 -41.90
C GLY A 95 -86.72 67.61 -42.65
N GLU A 96 -86.34 68.76 -43.22
CA GLU A 96 -85.04 68.89 -43.93
C GLU A 96 -83.87 69.09 -42.96
N ASP A 97 -84.04 69.89 -41.91
CA ASP A 97 -82.95 70.18 -40.95
C ASP A 97 -82.68 68.99 -40.00
N ALA A 98 -83.72 68.24 -39.61
CA ALA A 98 -83.59 67.05 -38.75
C ALA A 98 -83.01 65.85 -39.51
N ALA A 99 -83.38 65.65 -40.77
CA ALA A 99 -82.81 64.59 -41.62
C ALA A 99 -81.34 64.89 -41.96
N ALA A 100 -81.00 66.15 -42.24
CA ALA A 100 -79.61 66.57 -42.46
C ALA A 100 -78.75 66.41 -41.20
N ALA A 101 -79.28 66.72 -40.01
CA ALA A 101 -78.58 66.50 -38.74
C ALA A 101 -78.30 65.01 -38.46
N LEU A 102 -79.27 64.13 -38.72
CA LEU A 102 -79.09 62.68 -38.57
C LEU A 102 -78.09 62.10 -39.58
N GLN A 103 -78.10 62.60 -40.82
CA GLN A 103 -77.11 62.25 -41.84
C GLN A 103 -75.68 62.71 -41.47
N ALA A 104 -75.54 63.92 -40.90
CA ALA A 104 -74.25 64.40 -40.41
C ALA A 104 -73.74 63.58 -39.22
N GLU A 105 -74.62 63.21 -38.28
CA GLU A 105 -74.25 62.39 -37.13
C GLU A 105 -73.87 60.95 -37.53
N THR A 106 -74.60 60.35 -38.47
CA THR A 106 -74.26 59.02 -39.01
C THR A 106 -72.96 59.02 -39.80
N ALA A 107 -72.71 60.06 -40.59
CA ALA A 107 -71.42 60.25 -41.27
C ALA A 107 -70.25 60.40 -40.27
N ALA A 108 -70.45 61.19 -39.20
CA ALA A 108 -69.45 61.36 -38.15
C ALA A 108 -69.14 60.06 -37.40
N ARG A 109 -70.17 59.23 -37.12
CA ARG A 109 -69.99 57.90 -36.54
C ARG A 109 -69.24 56.96 -37.48
N ALA A 110 -69.57 56.96 -38.78
CA ALA A 110 -68.86 56.15 -39.77
C ALA A 110 -67.38 56.54 -39.90
N ASP A 111 -67.06 57.83 -39.85
CA ASP A 111 -65.68 58.33 -39.87
C ASP A 111 -64.89 57.94 -38.61
N GLU A 112 -65.53 57.95 -37.44
CA GLU A 112 -64.89 57.49 -36.20
C GLU A 112 -64.67 55.97 -36.21
N GLU A 113 -65.63 55.19 -36.71
CA GLU A 113 -65.48 53.74 -36.89
C GLU A 113 -64.38 53.39 -37.88
N ALA A 114 -64.26 54.13 -38.99
CA ALA A 114 -63.18 53.97 -39.96
C ALA A 114 -61.81 54.25 -39.32
N ARG A 115 -61.70 55.32 -38.51
CA ARG A 115 -60.48 55.62 -37.73
C ARG A 115 -60.16 54.54 -36.70
N GLN A 116 -61.16 54.00 -36.01
CA GLN A 116 -60.98 52.88 -35.08
C GLN A 116 -60.57 51.59 -35.78
N ALA A 117 -61.13 51.30 -36.96
CA ALA A 117 -60.71 50.16 -37.78
C ALA A 117 -59.26 50.30 -38.26
N GLN A 118 -58.84 51.50 -38.65
CA GLN A 118 -57.45 51.78 -39.04
C GLN A 118 -56.49 51.61 -37.86
N ARG A 119 -56.83 52.11 -36.66
CA ARG A 119 -56.04 51.90 -35.44
C ARG A 119 -55.87 50.41 -35.12
N ARG A 120 -56.96 49.63 -35.15
CA ARG A 120 -56.92 48.17 -34.93
C ARG A 120 -56.04 47.43 -35.95
N ARG A 121 -56.04 47.85 -37.22
CA ARG A 121 -55.15 47.30 -38.24
C ARG A 121 -53.68 47.60 -37.94
N GLN A 122 -53.37 48.85 -37.58
CA GLN A 122 -52.01 49.25 -37.22
C GLN A 122 -51.50 48.50 -35.98
N GLU A 123 -52.33 48.34 -34.95
CA GLU A 123 -52.01 47.55 -33.77
C GLU A 123 -51.79 46.07 -34.10
N ALA A 124 -52.63 45.48 -34.95
CA ALA A 124 -52.46 44.09 -35.40
C ALA A 124 -51.17 43.90 -36.22
N GLU A 125 -50.83 44.84 -37.10
CA GLU A 125 -49.57 44.81 -37.85
C GLU A 125 -48.35 44.98 -36.92
N ALA A 126 -48.43 45.84 -35.91
CA ALA A 126 -47.37 46.02 -34.92
C ALA A 126 -47.15 44.74 -34.11
N LEU A 127 -48.23 44.10 -33.63
CA LEU A 127 -48.17 42.82 -32.93
C LEU A 127 -47.58 41.71 -33.80
N ALA A 128 -47.95 41.66 -35.09
CA ALA A 128 -47.41 40.68 -36.02
C ALA A 128 -45.89 40.86 -36.24
N ARG A 129 -45.40 42.10 -36.32
CA ARG A 129 -43.96 42.39 -36.39
C ARG A 129 -43.24 41.97 -35.12
N GLU A 130 -43.79 42.30 -33.95
CA GLU A 130 -43.22 41.91 -32.67
C GLU A 130 -43.14 40.37 -32.53
N GLN A 131 -44.18 39.65 -32.94
CA GLN A 131 -44.18 38.19 -32.95
C GLN A 131 -43.13 37.61 -33.92
N ALA A 132 -42.95 38.22 -35.10
CA ALA A 132 -41.92 37.80 -36.04
C ALA A 132 -40.51 37.99 -35.47
N GLU A 133 -40.23 39.16 -34.88
CA GLU A 133 -38.95 39.44 -34.21
C GLU A 133 -38.70 38.49 -33.03
N ALA A 134 -39.73 38.22 -32.21
CA ALA A 134 -39.63 37.27 -31.10
C ALA A 134 -39.31 35.85 -31.60
N THR A 135 -39.90 35.44 -32.73
CA THR A 135 -39.64 34.13 -33.35
C THR A 135 -38.23 34.05 -33.90
N GLU A 136 -37.72 35.12 -34.52
CA GLU A 136 -36.33 35.17 -35.00
C GLU A 136 -35.33 35.12 -33.85
N ARG A 137 -35.56 35.89 -32.78
CA ARG A 137 -34.73 35.82 -31.55
C ARG A 137 -34.75 34.43 -30.93
N ALA A 138 -35.89 33.74 -30.95
CA ALA A 138 -35.99 32.37 -30.44
C ALA A 138 -35.16 31.39 -31.29
N ARG A 139 -35.15 31.54 -32.62
CA ARG A 139 -34.30 30.74 -33.52
C ARG A 139 -32.81 31.00 -33.26
N GLN A 140 -32.40 32.26 -33.18
CA GLN A 140 -31.01 32.62 -32.89
C GLN A 140 -30.52 32.02 -31.57
N ARG A 141 -31.35 32.07 -30.50
CA ARG A 141 -31.04 31.43 -29.22
C ARG A 141 -30.93 29.91 -29.33
N ALA A 142 -31.75 29.27 -30.16
CA ALA A 142 -31.67 27.82 -30.39
C ALA A 142 -30.36 27.45 -31.09
N ASP A 143 -29.96 28.20 -32.12
CA ASP A 143 -28.70 27.99 -32.84
C ASP A 143 -27.47 28.22 -31.94
N GLU A 144 -27.52 29.26 -31.09
CA GLU A 144 -26.48 29.51 -30.08
C GLU A 144 -26.39 28.38 -29.06
N ALA A 145 -27.53 27.87 -28.58
CA ALA A 145 -27.56 26.75 -27.66
C ALA A 145 -27.01 25.46 -28.30
N GLU A 146 -27.27 25.23 -29.58
CA GLU A 146 -26.70 24.09 -30.30
C GLU A 146 -25.17 24.22 -30.47
N ARG A 147 -24.68 25.41 -30.84
CA ARG A 147 -23.24 25.69 -30.91
C ARG A 147 -22.56 25.48 -29.57
N ALA A 148 -23.18 25.95 -28.48
CA ALA A 148 -22.67 25.75 -27.13
C ALA A 148 -22.61 24.26 -26.74
N ARG A 149 -23.62 23.46 -27.11
CA ARG A 149 -23.61 22.00 -26.90
C ARG A 149 -22.48 21.32 -27.66
N ARG A 150 -22.30 21.64 -28.95
CA ARG A 150 -21.21 21.07 -29.76
C ARG A 150 -19.83 21.42 -29.17
N ALA A 151 -19.64 22.65 -28.70
CA ALA A 151 -18.40 23.06 -28.04
C ALA A 151 -18.17 22.32 -26.71
N ALA A 152 -19.22 22.12 -25.91
CA ALA A 152 -19.15 21.34 -24.68
C ALA A 152 -18.81 19.87 -24.94
N ASP A 153 -19.41 19.25 -25.97
CA ASP A 153 -19.12 17.88 -26.37
C ASP A 153 -17.67 17.71 -26.86
N GLU A 154 -17.15 18.69 -27.62
CA GLU A 154 -15.76 18.71 -28.05
C GLU A 154 -14.80 18.84 -26.85
N GLN A 155 -15.12 19.72 -25.90
CA GLN A 155 -14.33 19.86 -24.68
C GLN A 155 -14.34 18.57 -23.85
N ALA A 156 -15.50 17.94 -23.69
CA ALA A 156 -15.62 16.66 -22.97
C ALA A 156 -14.79 15.54 -23.63
N ARG A 157 -14.71 15.51 -24.97
CA ARG A 157 -13.83 14.57 -25.69
C ARG A 157 -12.35 14.83 -25.41
N LYS A 158 -11.91 16.10 -25.44
CA LYS A 158 -10.53 16.47 -25.11
C LYS A 158 -10.16 16.12 -23.67
N GLU A 159 -11.07 16.35 -22.73
CA GLU A 159 -10.89 15.96 -21.32
C GLU A 159 -10.81 14.44 -21.17
N ALA A 160 -11.64 13.67 -21.88
CA ALA A 160 -11.59 12.21 -21.87
C ALA A 160 -10.27 11.67 -22.45
N GLU A 161 -9.80 12.21 -23.57
CA GLU A 161 -8.51 11.86 -24.18
C GLU A 161 -7.33 12.20 -23.24
N ALA A 162 -7.37 13.36 -22.58
CA ALA A 162 -6.36 13.76 -21.60
C ALA A 162 -6.35 12.83 -20.38
N MET A 163 -7.53 12.41 -19.90
CA MET A 163 -7.64 11.42 -18.81
C MET A 163 -7.09 10.06 -19.22
N GLU A 164 -7.35 9.60 -20.45
CA GLU A 164 -6.80 8.35 -20.96
C GLU A 164 -5.27 8.41 -21.07
N GLN A 165 -4.72 9.52 -21.58
CA GLN A 165 -3.28 9.73 -21.64
C GLN A 165 -2.66 9.72 -20.23
N ALA A 166 -3.24 10.43 -19.28
CA ALA A 166 -2.77 10.44 -17.89
C ALA A 166 -2.81 9.04 -17.26
N GLN A 167 -3.81 8.22 -17.58
CA GLN A 167 -3.87 6.82 -17.13
C GLN A 167 -2.76 5.97 -17.74
N ARG A 168 -2.45 6.14 -19.04
CA ARG A 168 -1.34 5.44 -19.70
C ARG A 168 0.01 5.83 -19.10
N GLU A 169 0.24 7.11 -18.82
CA GLU A 169 1.45 7.59 -18.16
C GLU A 169 1.59 7.02 -16.74
N LEU A 170 0.49 6.97 -15.98
CA LEU A 170 0.48 6.38 -14.64
C LEU A 170 0.78 4.87 -14.69
N GLN A 171 0.23 4.14 -15.67
CA GLN A 171 0.52 2.72 -15.86
C GLN A 171 1.98 2.49 -16.24
N ALA A 172 2.54 3.28 -17.16
CA ALA A 172 3.95 3.23 -17.54
C ALA A 172 4.87 3.52 -16.34
N ALA A 173 4.54 4.52 -15.52
CA ALA A 173 5.30 4.85 -14.31
C ALA A 173 5.25 3.73 -13.26
N ARG A 174 4.13 3.01 -13.14
CA ARG A 174 4.03 1.84 -12.26
C ARG A 174 4.88 0.67 -12.77
N ALA A 175 4.81 0.37 -14.06
CA ALA A 175 5.64 -0.68 -14.66
C ALA A 175 7.14 -0.40 -14.47
N ALA A 176 7.58 0.85 -14.70
CA ALA A 176 8.97 1.25 -14.49
C ALA A 176 9.41 1.11 -13.01
N ARG A 177 8.51 1.38 -12.05
CA ARG A 177 8.80 1.16 -10.62
C ARG A 177 8.93 -0.33 -10.29
N GLU A 178 8.07 -1.17 -10.84
CA GLU A 178 8.13 -2.62 -10.65
C GLU A 178 9.43 -3.20 -11.23
N GLU A 179 9.82 -2.79 -12.44
CA GLU A 179 11.09 -3.19 -13.06
C GLU A 179 12.30 -2.75 -12.21
N LYS A 180 12.29 -1.51 -11.72
CA LYS A 180 13.35 -1.01 -10.81
C LYS A 180 13.41 -1.80 -9.50
N GLN A 181 12.26 -2.19 -8.94
CA GLN A 181 12.21 -3.03 -7.74
C GLN A 181 12.75 -4.43 -8.01
N GLU A 182 12.46 -5.01 -9.16
CA GLU A 182 13.00 -6.31 -9.56
C GLU A 182 14.53 -6.23 -9.76
N GLN A 183 15.03 -5.16 -10.37
CA GLN A 183 16.47 -4.93 -10.51
C GLN A 183 17.16 -4.83 -9.15
N LEU A 184 16.63 -4.00 -8.24
CA LEU A 184 17.16 -3.88 -6.87
C LEU A 184 17.15 -5.23 -6.14
N ARG A 185 16.12 -6.04 -6.33
CA ARG A 185 16.06 -7.38 -5.75
C ARG A 185 17.16 -8.28 -6.30
N ARG A 186 17.40 -8.27 -7.61
CA ARG A 186 18.49 -9.04 -8.24
C ARG A 186 19.86 -8.59 -7.73
N GLU A 187 20.07 -7.29 -7.56
CA GLU A 187 21.30 -6.73 -7.00
C GLU A 187 21.51 -7.17 -5.54
N LEU A 188 20.45 -7.15 -4.72
CA LEU A 188 20.51 -7.64 -3.34
C LEU A 188 20.79 -9.14 -3.25
N GLU A 189 20.12 -9.96 -4.08
CA GLU A 189 20.36 -11.40 -4.14
C GLU A 189 21.81 -11.71 -4.58
N ALA A 190 22.35 -10.96 -5.55
CA ALA A 190 23.74 -11.07 -5.96
C ALA A 190 24.73 -10.65 -4.86
N ALA A 191 24.45 -9.57 -4.14
CA ALA A 191 25.27 -9.11 -3.03
C ALA A 191 25.28 -10.12 -1.86
N GLU A 192 24.13 -10.73 -1.54
CA GLU A 192 24.04 -11.79 -0.54
C GLU A 192 24.84 -13.03 -0.95
N ALA A 193 24.76 -13.43 -2.23
CA ALA A 193 25.54 -14.54 -2.77
C ALA A 193 27.05 -14.26 -2.69
N ALA A 194 27.50 -13.07 -3.08
CA ALA A 194 28.90 -12.66 -3.00
C ALA A 194 29.40 -12.65 -1.54
N ARG A 195 28.56 -12.19 -0.59
CA ARG A 195 28.90 -12.24 0.84
C ARG A 195 29.05 -13.68 1.35
N LYS A 196 28.15 -14.60 0.96
CA LYS A 196 28.26 -16.02 1.33
C LYS A 196 29.54 -16.64 0.78
N GLU A 197 29.88 -16.36 -0.47
CA GLU A 197 31.12 -16.84 -1.07
C GLU A 197 32.36 -16.29 -0.34
N ALA A 198 32.34 -15.01 0.05
CA ALA A 198 33.41 -14.41 0.86
C ALA A 198 33.52 -15.04 2.26
N GLU A 199 32.40 -15.32 2.92
CA GLU A 199 32.37 -16.02 4.21
C GLU A 199 32.91 -17.45 4.09
N GLU A 200 32.58 -18.18 3.01
CA GLU A 200 33.13 -19.52 2.74
C GLU A 200 34.63 -19.48 2.47
N ARG A 201 35.12 -18.51 1.69
CA ARG A 201 36.56 -18.31 1.44
C ARG A 201 37.30 -17.99 2.74
N ALA A 202 36.77 -17.08 3.56
CA ALA A 202 37.38 -16.74 4.86
C ALA A 202 37.43 -17.94 5.81
N ARG A 203 36.41 -18.81 5.81
CA ARG A 203 36.43 -20.06 6.58
C ARG A 203 37.52 -21.02 6.07
N ALA A 204 37.63 -21.19 4.75
CA ALA A 204 38.66 -22.04 4.17
C ALA A 204 40.08 -21.52 4.47
N GLU A 205 40.28 -20.21 4.42
CA GLU A 205 41.55 -19.58 4.82
C GLU A 205 41.86 -19.78 6.31
N ALA A 206 40.86 -19.67 7.18
CA ALA A 206 41.02 -19.93 8.61
C ALA A 206 41.38 -21.40 8.91
N GLU A 207 40.68 -22.35 8.28
CA GLU A 207 40.98 -23.78 8.40
C GLU A 207 42.40 -24.11 7.88
N ALA A 208 42.82 -23.50 6.77
CA ALA A 208 44.18 -23.65 6.25
C ALA A 208 45.24 -23.06 7.20
N ALA A 209 44.96 -21.91 7.81
CA ALA A 209 45.84 -21.28 8.80
C ALA A 209 45.96 -22.13 10.07
N GLU A 210 44.86 -22.71 10.57
CA GLU A 210 44.87 -23.62 11.71
C GLU A 210 45.67 -24.89 11.40
N ALA A 211 45.48 -25.48 10.23
CA ALA A 211 46.26 -26.64 9.78
C ALA A 211 47.77 -26.33 9.68
N ALA A 212 48.13 -25.15 9.16
CA ALA A 212 49.51 -24.70 9.09
C ALA A 212 50.13 -24.48 10.48
N ALA A 213 49.36 -23.91 11.42
CA ALA A 213 49.79 -23.74 12.81
C ALA A 213 49.99 -25.09 13.51
N GLY A 214 49.11 -26.06 13.28
CA GLY A 214 49.25 -27.43 13.76
C GLY A 214 50.53 -28.09 13.25
N ALA A 215 50.79 -28.02 11.95
CA ALA A 215 52.01 -28.56 11.35
C ALA A 215 53.29 -27.90 11.89
N ALA A 216 53.26 -26.58 12.14
CA ALA A 216 54.38 -25.85 12.75
C ALA A 216 54.63 -26.30 14.20
N ALA A 217 53.58 -26.54 14.98
CA ALA A 217 53.70 -27.04 16.35
C ALA A 217 54.28 -28.46 16.40
N GLU A 218 53.83 -29.36 15.52
CA GLU A 218 54.40 -30.71 15.39
C GLU A 218 55.89 -30.66 14.98
N ALA A 219 56.26 -29.77 14.07
CA ALA A 219 57.66 -29.59 13.66
C ALA A 219 58.55 -29.06 14.80
N GLU A 220 58.04 -28.14 15.62
CA GLU A 220 58.73 -27.63 16.80
C GLU A 220 58.90 -28.71 17.88
N GLU A 221 57.87 -29.54 18.12
CA GLU A 221 57.97 -30.68 19.04
C GLU A 221 59.00 -31.72 18.54
N ALA A 222 59.02 -31.99 17.23
CA ALA A 222 60.03 -32.86 16.61
C ALA A 222 61.46 -32.29 16.76
N ARG A 223 61.64 -30.96 16.67
CA ARG A 223 62.93 -30.31 16.94
C ARG A 223 63.35 -30.48 18.40
N ARG A 224 62.46 -30.20 19.34
CA ARG A 224 62.75 -30.32 20.79
C ARG A 224 63.11 -31.75 21.18
N THR A 225 62.40 -32.74 20.64
CA THR A 225 62.71 -34.15 20.88
C THR A 225 64.06 -34.56 20.28
N ALA A 226 64.40 -34.06 19.10
CA ALA A 226 65.72 -34.29 18.50
C ALA A 226 66.85 -33.62 19.30
N GLU A 227 66.65 -32.39 19.77
CA GLU A 227 67.61 -31.67 20.63
C GLU A 227 67.83 -32.38 21.96
N ALA A 228 66.76 -32.82 22.63
CA ALA A 228 66.84 -33.59 23.87
C ALA A 228 67.62 -34.90 23.69
N LYS A 229 67.35 -35.62 22.60
CA LYS A 229 68.09 -36.85 22.26
C LYS A 229 69.58 -36.56 22.00
N ALA A 230 69.90 -35.49 21.28
CA ALA A 230 71.28 -35.08 21.02
C ALA A 230 72.01 -34.68 22.32
N GLN A 231 71.32 -34.03 23.26
CA GLN A 231 71.87 -33.73 24.59
C GLN A 231 72.16 -35.02 25.38
N GLU A 232 71.24 -35.97 25.41
CA GLU A 232 71.44 -37.26 26.08
C GLU A 232 72.63 -38.03 25.50
N GLU A 233 72.76 -38.07 24.17
CA GLU A 233 73.90 -38.66 23.47
C GLU A 233 75.22 -37.94 23.81
N ALA A 234 75.21 -36.60 23.88
CA ALA A 234 76.38 -35.82 24.27
C ALA A 234 76.81 -36.07 25.73
N GLU A 235 75.86 -36.12 26.67
CA GLU A 235 76.13 -36.47 28.07
C GLU A 235 76.64 -37.91 28.21
N ALA A 236 76.09 -38.85 27.44
CA ALA A 236 76.57 -40.22 27.40
C ALA A 236 78.02 -40.29 26.87
N ALA A 237 78.33 -39.54 25.81
CA ALA A 237 79.68 -39.43 25.27
C ALA A 237 80.65 -38.80 26.29
N GLU A 238 80.23 -37.76 27.02
CA GLU A 238 81.05 -37.16 28.08
C GLU A 238 81.30 -38.15 29.24
N ARG A 239 80.26 -38.86 29.70
CA ARG A 239 80.39 -39.91 30.71
C ARG A 239 81.39 -40.99 30.26
N ALA A 240 81.31 -41.42 29.00
CA ALA A 240 82.26 -42.37 28.43
C ALA A 240 83.70 -41.81 28.40
N ARG A 241 83.89 -40.54 28.02
CA ARG A 241 85.20 -39.86 28.07
C ARG A 241 85.77 -39.80 29.48
N ARG A 242 84.95 -39.44 30.48
CA ARG A 242 85.37 -39.40 31.90
C ARG A 242 85.76 -40.79 32.40
N ALA A 243 84.98 -41.83 32.07
CA ALA A 243 85.32 -43.20 32.41
C ALA A 243 86.65 -43.65 31.77
N ALA A 244 86.88 -43.32 30.49
CA ALA A 244 88.14 -43.62 29.80
C ALA A 244 89.34 -42.90 30.44
N ALA A 245 89.18 -41.64 30.88
CA ALA A 245 90.21 -40.88 31.56
C ALA A 245 90.63 -41.50 32.91
N MET A 246 89.70 -42.15 33.63
CA MET A 246 90.02 -42.87 34.87
C MET A 246 90.85 -44.15 34.65
N VAL A 247 90.82 -44.73 33.45
CA VAL A 247 91.57 -45.94 33.08
C VAL A 247 92.95 -45.61 32.50
N ALA A 248 93.14 -44.42 31.93
CA ALA A 248 94.41 -44.00 31.34
C ALA A 248 95.45 -43.59 32.40
N ARG A 249 96.60 -44.27 32.44
CA ARG A 249 97.75 -43.85 33.26
C ARG A 249 98.41 -42.59 32.67
N PRO A 250 98.77 -41.59 33.48
CA PRO A 250 99.37 -40.36 32.98
C PRO A 250 100.75 -40.61 32.36
N LYS A 251 100.96 -40.11 31.14
CA LYS A 251 102.27 -40.04 30.50
C LYS A 251 103.05 -38.86 31.12
N PRO A 252 104.33 -39.02 31.50
CA PRO A 252 105.04 -37.99 32.27
C PRO A 252 105.26 -36.72 31.45
N VAL A 253 104.92 -35.59 32.06
CA VAL A 253 105.13 -34.23 31.56
C VAL A 253 106.63 -33.90 31.64
N ALA A 254 107.25 -33.67 30.49
CA ALA A 254 108.61 -33.13 30.42
C ALA A 254 108.57 -31.60 30.52
N LEU A 255 109.26 -31.07 31.53
CA LEU A 255 109.47 -29.63 31.74
C LEU A 255 110.31 -29.04 30.59
N ARG A 256 109.84 -27.95 29.96
CA ARG A 256 110.65 -27.08 29.10
C ARG A 256 110.58 -25.63 29.58
N ARG A 257 111.77 -25.02 29.70
CA ARG A 257 112.09 -23.65 30.13
C ARG A 257 111.66 -22.57 29.11
N PRO A 258 111.60 -21.29 29.53
CA PRO A 258 111.06 -20.18 28.73
C PRO A 258 112.14 -19.46 27.89
N ALA A 259 111.73 -18.87 26.75
CA ALA A 259 112.27 -17.68 26.06
C ALA A 259 111.54 -17.46 24.70
N PRO A 260 111.71 -16.34 23.97
CA PRO A 260 111.26 -14.97 24.24
C PRO A 260 110.28 -14.45 23.14
N ALA A 261 109.71 -13.25 23.33
CA ALA A 261 108.85 -12.56 22.35
C ALA A 261 109.54 -12.29 20.99
N PRO A 262 108.79 -12.23 19.86
CA PRO A 262 108.65 -10.93 19.19
C PRO A 262 107.33 -10.66 18.41
N ALA A 263 106.99 -9.36 18.37
CA ALA A 263 106.48 -8.50 17.29
C ALA A 263 105.17 -8.80 16.52
N ASP A 264 104.32 -7.76 16.47
CA ASP A 264 103.23 -7.50 15.52
C ASP A 264 103.68 -7.55 14.05
N PRO A 265 102.75 -7.79 13.09
CA PRO A 265 102.14 -6.63 12.40
C PRO A 265 100.64 -6.74 12.07
N PHE A 266 99.99 -5.57 12.02
CA PHE A 266 98.69 -5.23 11.37
C PHE A 266 98.70 -5.47 9.83
N PRO A 267 97.67 -5.04 9.05
CA PRO A 267 96.22 -5.34 9.05
C PRO A 267 95.72 -5.74 7.62
N THR A 268 94.45 -6.19 7.45
CA THR A 268 93.57 -6.08 6.23
C THR A 268 92.47 -7.16 6.30
N ALA A 269 91.25 -7.06 5.76
CA ALA A 269 90.44 -6.00 5.16
C ALA A 269 88.96 -6.46 5.21
N LYS A 270 88.03 -5.50 5.16
CA LYS A 270 86.58 -5.69 5.11
C LYS A 270 86.12 -6.37 3.80
N ALA A 271 85.11 -7.23 3.84
CA ALA A 271 84.16 -7.43 2.73
C ALA A 271 82.79 -8.00 3.18
N ARG A 272 81.82 -7.08 3.30
CA ARG A 272 80.41 -7.07 2.83
C ARG A 272 79.58 -8.38 2.71
N PRO A 273 78.28 -8.36 3.08
CA PRO A 273 77.31 -9.42 2.78
C PRO A 273 76.53 -9.13 1.48
N VAL A 274 76.17 -10.18 0.72
CA VAL A 274 75.13 -10.14 -0.33
C VAL A 274 74.43 -11.52 -0.39
N PRO A 275 73.09 -11.59 -0.60
CA PRO A 275 72.30 -12.82 -0.61
C PRO A 275 71.96 -13.29 -2.05
N GLU A 276 71.77 -14.60 -2.25
CA GLU A 276 71.10 -15.18 -3.42
C GLU A 276 70.26 -16.38 -2.95
N THR A 277 68.93 -16.32 -2.98
CA THR A 277 68.01 -16.69 -4.08
C THR A 277 68.21 -18.08 -4.70
N ALA A 278 67.25 -18.94 -4.34
CA ALA A 278 66.37 -19.67 -5.26
C ALA A 278 66.89 -20.88 -6.07
N THR A 279 66.05 -21.93 -5.98
CA THR A 279 65.48 -22.75 -7.07
C THR A 279 65.93 -24.21 -7.16
N SER A 280 64.90 -25.07 -7.04
CA SER A 280 64.61 -26.30 -7.80
C SER A 280 65.66 -27.39 -7.92
N TRP A 281 65.28 -28.62 -7.54
CA TRP A 281 65.49 -29.80 -8.40
C TRP A 281 64.32 -30.78 -8.25
N THR A 282 63.65 -31.00 -9.38
CA THR A 282 62.74 -32.11 -9.70
C THR A 282 63.52 -33.39 -9.99
N ALA A 283 62.92 -34.51 -9.57
CA ALA A 283 62.83 -35.84 -10.19
C ALA A 283 64.05 -36.47 -10.90
N THR A 284 64.44 -37.68 -10.47
CA THR A 284 64.64 -38.84 -11.37
C THR A 284 64.78 -40.17 -10.59
N GLU A 285 63.88 -41.13 -10.87
CA GLU A 285 64.16 -42.58 -10.94
C GLU A 285 65.11 -42.85 -12.15
N PRO A 286 65.76 -44.04 -12.39
CA PRO A 286 65.17 -45.39 -12.30
C PRO A 286 66.13 -46.61 -12.08
N VAL A 287 65.53 -47.82 -12.20
CA VAL A 287 66.05 -49.10 -12.76
C VAL A 287 66.37 -50.29 -11.81
N ASP A 288 65.40 -51.23 -11.79
CA ASP A 288 65.42 -52.70 -11.97
C ASP A 288 66.60 -53.63 -11.54
N GLY A 289 66.22 -54.79 -10.96
CA GLY A 289 66.75 -56.09 -11.44
C GLY A 289 67.15 -57.22 -10.46
N ALA A 290 66.15 -57.96 -9.91
CA ALA A 290 66.07 -59.44 -9.68
C ALA A 290 67.16 -60.21 -8.83
N PRO A 291 66.97 -61.51 -8.44
CA PRO A 291 65.78 -62.37 -8.31
C PRO A 291 65.61 -63.07 -6.91
N GLN A 292 64.46 -63.73 -6.71
CA GLN A 292 64.10 -64.59 -5.57
C GLN A 292 64.76 -65.98 -5.58
N PRO A 293 64.76 -66.68 -4.43
CA PRO A 293 64.35 -68.10 -4.41
C PRO A 293 63.24 -68.44 -3.39
N THR A 294 62.41 -69.39 -3.80
CA THR A 294 61.24 -70.02 -3.15
C THR A 294 61.64 -71.05 -2.07
N ALA A 295 61.00 -71.08 -0.89
CA ALA A 295 59.93 -71.99 -0.42
C ALA A 295 60.17 -72.28 1.09
N PRO A 296 59.31 -72.96 1.88
CA PRO A 296 57.84 -73.13 1.88
C PRO A 296 57.19 -72.66 3.22
N ALA A 297 55.85 -72.51 3.23
CA ALA A 297 55.02 -72.46 4.45
C ALA A 297 54.88 -73.90 5.02
N PRO A 298 54.43 -74.17 6.28
CA PRO A 298 53.57 -73.31 7.12
C PRO A 298 53.87 -73.32 8.63
N ASP A 299 53.53 -72.22 9.33
CA ASP A 299 52.93 -72.30 10.66
C ASP A 299 52.16 -71.01 10.92
N LYS A 300 50.89 -71.16 11.29
CA LYS A 300 49.93 -70.05 11.42
C LYS A 300 50.42 -69.06 12.49
N PRO A 301 50.76 -67.81 12.18
CA PRO A 301 50.84 -66.80 13.21
C PRO A 301 49.42 -66.53 13.72
N ALA A 302 49.25 -66.61 15.04
CA ALA A 302 48.03 -66.19 15.72
C ALA A 302 47.64 -64.77 15.27
N PRO A 303 46.35 -64.48 15.04
CA PRO A 303 45.94 -63.17 14.57
C PRO A 303 46.32 -62.11 15.60
N LYS A 304 47.17 -61.16 15.19
CA LYS A 304 47.40 -59.92 15.95
C LYS A 304 46.06 -59.20 16.10
N PRO A 305 45.79 -58.51 17.23
CA PRO A 305 44.54 -57.78 17.43
C PRO A 305 44.45 -56.66 16.37
N VAL A 306 43.63 -56.90 15.34
CA VAL A 306 43.23 -55.90 14.37
C VAL A 306 42.09 -55.12 15.00
N LYS A 307 42.28 -53.82 15.22
CA LYS A 307 41.16 -52.93 15.59
C LYS A 307 40.04 -53.17 14.57
N PRO A 308 38.76 -53.37 14.97
CA PRO A 308 37.69 -53.61 14.02
C PRO A 308 37.73 -52.49 12.98
N GLY A 309 37.96 -52.85 11.73
CA GLY A 309 37.94 -51.88 10.63
C GLY A 309 36.62 -51.14 10.70
N ARG A 310 36.65 -49.81 10.51
CA ARG A 310 35.42 -48.99 10.46
C ARG A 310 34.42 -49.74 9.59
N SER A 311 33.26 -50.06 10.16
CA SER A 311 32.18 -50.69 9.42
C SER A 311 31.94 -49.85 8.18
N ARG A 312 32.33 -50.34 7.00
CA ARG A 312 31.91 -49.72 5.75
C ARG A 312 30.40 -49.74 5.81
N ALA A 313 29.79 -48.56 5.77
CA ALA A 313 28.34 -48.44 5.66
C ALA A 313 27.92 -49.33 4.50
N ARG A 314 27.10 -50.35 4.79
CA ARG A 314 26.49 -51.16 3.74
C ARG A 314 25.83 -50.16 2.79
N PRO A 315 26.12 -50.20 1.47
CA PRO A 315 25.41 -49.33 0.55
C PRO A 315 23.93 -49.63 0.74
N THR A 316 23.17 -48.67 1.28
CA THR A 316 21.72 -48.74 1.19
C THR A 316 21.46 -48.71 -0.28
N ALA A 317 21.11 -49.87 -0.86
CA ALA A 317 20.47 -49.89 -2.16
C ALA A 317 19.38 -48.83 -2.06
N ARG A 318 19.54 -47.71 -2.78
CA ARG A 318 18.44 -46.78 -3.05
C ARG A 318 17.50 -47.56 -3.94
N GLY A 319 16.78 -48.48 -3.31
CA GLY A 319 15.72 -49.25 -3.92
C GLY A 319 14.69 -48.23 -4.33
N SER A 320 14.35 -48.27 -5.61
CA SER A 320 13.22 -47.60 -6.24
C SER A 320 11.94 -48.04 -5.53
N TYR A 321 11.67 -47.49 -4.35
CA TYR A 321 10.39 -47.67 -3.70
C TYR A 321 9.40 -46.78 -4.45
N GLY A 322 8.46 -47.40 -5.18
CA GLY A 322 7.29 -46.69 -5.70
C GLY A 322 6.48 -46.02 -4.56
N PRO A 323 5.44 -45.23 -4.88
CA PRO A 323 4.72 -44.43 -3.91
C PRO A 323 4.26 -45.24 -2.67
N PRO A 324 4.12 -44.60 -1.50
CA PRO A 324 3.71 -45.26 -0.28
C PRO A 324 2.37 -45.96 -0.46
N THR A 325 2.24 -47.18 0.04
CA THR A 325 1.03 -47.99 -0.15
C THR A 325 -0.15 -47.51 0.71
N ARG A 326 0.12 -46.74 1.76
CA ARG A 326 -0.88 -46.24 2.71
C ARG A 326 -0.83 -44.72 2.86
N LYS A 327 -2.02 -44.12 2.97
CA LYS A 327 -2.18 -42.72 3.37
C LYS A 327 -1.83 -42.55 4.85
N PRO A 328 -0.99 -41.56 5.23
CA PRO A 328 -0.64 -41.32 6.63
C PRO A 328 -1.86 -40.93 7.46
N ARG A 329 -2.04 -41.58 8.61
CA ARG A 329 -3.03 -41.16 9.61
C ARG A 329 -2.35 -40.32 10.69
N PRO A 330 -3.08 -39.42 11.37
CA PRO A 330 -2.51 -38.64 12.46
C PRO A 330 -1.90 -39.56 13.53
N GLY A 331 -0.62 -39.35 13.83
CA GLY A 331 0.15 -40.17 14.76
C GLY A 331 0.92 -41.35 14.14
N ASP A 332 0.77 -41.61 12.83
CA ASP A 332 1.62 -42.61 12.16
C ASP A 332 3.08 -42.11 12.03
N LEU A 333 4.04 -43.03 12.11
CA LEU A 333 5.46 -42.81 11.88
C LEU A 333 5.79 -42.99 10.39
N ILE A 334 6.30 -41.94 9.74
CA ILE A 334 6.66 -41.97 8.32
C ILE A 334 8.12 -42.40 8.17
N CYS A 335 8.37 -43.50 7.47
CA CYS A 335 9.72 -44.00 7.26
C CYS A 335 10.57 -43.02 6.42
N GLY A 336 11.70 -42.56 6.95
CA GLY A 336 12.60 -41.64 6.24
C GLY A 336 13.28 -42.21 4.99
N VAL A 337 13.28 -43.55 4.81
CA VAL A 337 13.97 -44.21 3.68
C VAL A 337 13.02 -44.51 2.51
N CYS A 338 11.82 -45.02 2.79
CA CYS A 338 10.87 -45.45 1.74
C CYS A 338 9.53 -44.71 1.77
N GLY A 339 9.33 -43.76 2.70
CA GLY A 339 8.10 -42.96 2.82
C GLY A 339 6.86 -43.71 3.34
N GLU A 340 6.98 -44.99 3.69
CA GLU A 340 5.81 -45.79 4.10
C GLU A 340 5.28 -45.36 5.48
N SER A 341 3.96 -45.23 5.60
CA SER A 341 3.29 -44.92 6.86
C SER A 341 3.21 -46.15 7.78
N ASN A 342 3.69 -46.01 9.01
CA ASN A 342 3.69 -47.05 10.04
C ASN A 342 2.87 -46.62 11.26
N GLY A 343 2.20 -47.55 11.93
CA GLY A 343 1.45 -47.21 13.15
C GLY A 343 2.39 -46.77 14.28
N PRO A 344 1.92 -45.93 15.22
CA PRO A 344 2.74 -45.29 16.25
C PRO A 344 3.52 -46.24 17.16
N ALA A 345 3.07 -47.48 17.32
CA ALA A 345 3.68 -48.47 18.20
C ALA A 345 4.77 -49.34 17.53
N ARG A 346 5.14 -49.09 16.26
CA ARG A 346 6.12 -49.92 15.54
C ARG A 346 7.52 -49.30 15.56
N ASN A 347 8.51 -50.12 15.85
CA ASN A 347 9.92 -49.70 15.91
C ASN A 347 10.65 -49.80 14.55
N PHE A 348 10.14 -50.61 13.61
CA PHE A 348 10.74 -50.83 12.29
C PHE A 348 9.71 -50.66 11.16
N CYS A 349 10.14 -50.15 10.00
CA CYS A 349 9.30 -49.94 8.83
C CYS A 349 8.77 -51.27 8.27
N ARG A 350 7.47 -51.37 8.02
CA ARG A 350 6.82 -52.57 7.46
C ARG A 350 7.26 -52.93 6.04
N ARG A 351 7.80 -51.95 5.29
CA ARG A 351 8.10 -52.09 3.87
C ARG A 351 9.57 -52.31 3.58
N CYS A 352 10.45 -51.55 4.22
CA CYS A 352 11.91 -51.66 4.00
C CYS A 352 12.71 -52.12 5.22
N GLY A 353 12.07 -52.31 6.38
CA GLY A 353 12.74 -52.76 7.60
C GLY A 353 13.57 -51.70 8.34
N ASN A 354 13.66 -50.45 7.84
CA ASN A 354 14.45 -49.40 8.49
C ASN A 354 13.92 -49.04 9.89
N SER A 355 14.82 -48.65 10.80
CA SER A 355 14.45 -48.13 12.12
C SER A 355 13.53 -46.90 11.99
N LEU A 356 12.51 -46.84 12.84
CA LEU A 356 11.58 -45.70 12.94
C LEU A 356 11.88 -44.81 14.15
N ALA A 357 13.03 -44.99 14.80
CA ALA A 357 13.42 -44.17 15.95
C ALA A 357 13.47 -42.67 15.63
N GLU A 358 13.83 -42.33 14.39
CA GLU A 358 13.95 -40.95 13.88
C GLU A 358 12.82 -40.59 12.90
N ALA A 359 11.74 -41.39 12.86
CA ALA A 359 10.65 -41.18 11.90
C ALA A 359 9.78 -39.96 12.29
N GLU A 360 9.47 -39.09 11.31
CA GLU A 360 8.57 -37.96 11.52
C GLU A 360 7.13 -38.46 11.77
N VAL A 361 6.50 -37.90 12.80
CA VAL A 361 5.11 -38.21 13.18
C VAL A 361 4.15 -37.43 12.29
N ALA A 362 3.26 -38.12 11.58
CA ALA A 362 2.24 -37.50 10.74
C ALA A 362 1.33 -36.58 11.57
N ARG A 363 1.40 -35.27 11.29
CA ARG A 363 0.68 -34.23 12.05
C ARG A 363 -0.78 -34.13 11.57
N PRO A 364 -1.74 -33.89 12.48
CA PRO A 364 -3.12 -33.64 12.08
C PRO A 364 -3.22 -32.33 11.29
N PRO A 365 -4.13 -32.25 10.29
CA PRO A 365 -4.33 -31.02 9.52
C PRO A 365 -4.84 -29.90 10.43
N TRP A 366 -4.38 -28.68 10.16
CA TRP A 366 -4.55 -27.51 11.03
C TRP A 366 -6.02 -27.23 11.41
N TRP A 367 -6.99 -27.56 10.54
CA TRP A 367 -8.42 -27.40 10.80
C TRP A 367 -8.96 -28.29 11.92
N ARG A 368 -8.32 -29.44 12.21
CA ARG A 368 -8.69 -30.30 13.35
C ARG A 368 -8.18 -29.77 14.69
N ARG A 369 -7.25 -28.82 14.69
CA ARG A 369 -6.83 -28.11 15.91
C ARG A 369 -7.82 -27.00 16.33
N LEU A 370 -8.78 -26.66 15.45
CA LEU A 370 -9.81 -25.65 15.70
C LEU A 370 -11.09 -26.22 16.36
N LEU A 371 -11.21 -27.54 16.50
CA LEU A 371 -12.29 -28.20 17.23
C LEU A 371 -11.85 -28.45 18.69
N PRO A 372 -12.61 -28.01 19.72
CA PRO A 372 -12.23 -28.25 21.10
C PRO A 372 -12.24 -29.75 21.41
N LYS A 373 -11.08 -30.30 21.83
CA LYS A 373 -11.00 -31.66 22.38
C LYS A 373 -11.86 -31.72 23.66
N ARG A 374 -12.86 -32.59 23.67
CA ARG A 374 -13.54 -32.99 24.91
C ARG A 374 -12.63 -34.02 25.58
N TYR A 375 -11.99 -33.62 26.68
CA TYR A 375 -11.35 -34.57 27.58
C TYR A 375 -12.45 -35.27 28.39
N ALA A 376 -12.39 -36.59 28.50
CA ALA A 376 -13.18 -37.31 29.48
C ALA A 376 -12.69 -36.92 30.89
N ALA A 377 -13.59 -36.87 31.86
CA ALA A 377 -13.25 -36.52 33.24
C ALA A 377 -12.20 -37.52 33.78
N GLY A 378 -10.97 -37.03 34.01
CA GLY A 378 -9.86 -37.83 34.56
C GLY A 378 -8.49 -37.52 33.98
N GLU A 379 -8.39 -37.02 32.74
CA GLU A 379 -7.08 -36.71 32.13
C GLU A 379 -6.79 -35.21 32.17
N ARG A 380 -6.12 -34.77 33.23
CA ARG A 380 -5.47 -33.45 33.29
C ARG A 380 -3.99 -33.62 33.61
N PRO A 381 -3.07 -33.36 32.65
CA PRO A 381 -1.66 -33.19 32.98
C PRO A 381 -1.54 -31.90 33.82
N GLY A 382 -1.16 -32.06 35.08
CA GLY A 382 -0.89 -30.95 35.98
C GLY A 382 0.38 -30.24 35.56
N HIS A 383 0.29 -28.94 35.28
CA HIS A 383 1.46 -28.07 35.20
C HIS A 383 1.48 -27.21 36.45
N ARG A 384 2.36 -27.58 37.39
CA ARG A 384 2.77 -26.73 38.50
C ARG A 384 3.58 -25.57 37.94
N GLY A 385 3.21 -24.35 38.35
CA GLY A 385 4.13 -23.23 38.58
C GLY A 385 4.69 -22.49 37.37
N ALA A 386 4.05 -21.38 36.99
CA ALA A 386 4.75 -20.15 36.59
C ALA A 386 3.83 -18.94 36.77
N LYS A 387 3.99 -18.31 37.93
CA LYS A 387 3.75 -16.90 38.28
C LYS A 387 2.53 -16.21 37.67
N ALA A 388 1.52 -16.07 38.54
CA ALA A 388 0.65 -14.92 38.57
C ALA A 388 1.48 -13.62 38.70
N LYS A 389 1.47 -12.78 37.66
CA LYS A 389 1.60 -11.31 37.70
C LYS A 389 1.29 -10.83 36.27
N GLY A 390 0.17 -10.11 36.10
CA GLY A 390 -0.28 -9.59 34.80
C GLY A 390 -1.76 -9.81 34.47
N ARG A 391 -2.55 -10.44 35.36
CA ARG A 391 -4.00 -10.58 35.19
C ARG A 391 -4.77 -9.42 35.84
N ALA A 392 -4.55 -8.20 35.35
CA ALA A 392 -5.42 -7.07 35.68
C ALA A 392 -5.76 -6.17 34.47
N ALA A 393 -4.91 -6.11 33.43
CA ALA A 393 -5.10 -5.19 32.31
C ALA A 393 -5.79 -5.77 31.06
N MET A 394 -6.38 -6.98 31.13
CA MET A 394 -6.93 -7.64 29.93
C MET A 394 -8.29 -8.31 30.19
N LYS A 395 -9.23 -7.58 30.80
CA LYS A 395 -10.64 -7.98 30.96
C LYS A 395 -11.57 -7.42 29.87
N GLY A 396 -11.22 -6.32 29.19
CA GLY A 396 -12.07 -5.72 28.14
C GLY A 396 -12.07 -6.49 26.81
N ALA A 397 -10.89 -6.85 26.30
CA ALA A 397 -10.76 -7.42 24.95
C ALA A 397 -11.27 -8.89 24.80
N ARG A 398 -11.34 -9.65 25.90
CA ARG A 398 -11.83 -11.04 25.88
C ARG A 398 -13.36 -11.15 25.88
N GLY A 399 -14.07 -10.14 26.38
CA GLY A 399 -15.54 -10.10 26.37
C GLY A 399 -16.09 -9.88 24.95
N ILE A 400 -15.54 -8.90 24.24
CA ILE A 400 -15.96 -8.52 22.88
C ILE A 400 -15.71 -9.65 21.89
N ARG A 401 -14.51 -10.27 21.93
CA ARG A 401 -14.18 -11.40 21.05
C ARG A 401 -15.05 -12.64 21.30
N ARG A 402 -15.52 -12.87 22.54
CA ARG A 402 -16.42 -13.99 22.89
C ARG A 402 -17.87 -13.72 22.47
N PHE A 403 -18.29 -12.45 22.45
CA PHE A 403 -19.63 -12.04 22.01
C PHE A 403 -19.75 -12.06 20.47
N VAL A 404 -18.71 -11.61 19.75
CA VAL A 404 -18.69 -11.54 18.28
C VAL A 404 -18.41 -12.90 17.60
N MET A 405 -17.69 -13.82 18.26
CA MET A 405 -17.32 -15.13 17.70
C MET A 405 -17.94 -16.34 18.45
N GLY A 406 -18.75 -16.11 19.48
CA GLY A 406 -19.46 -17.16 20.22
C GLY A 406 -20.80 -17.54 19.59
N GLY A 407 -21.44 -18.61 20.10
CA GLY A 407 -22.72 -19.11 19.60
C GLY A 407 -23.85 -18.07 19.58
N VAL A 408 -23.84 -17.11 20.53
CA VAL A 408 -24.78 -15.99 20.58
C VAL A 408 -24.62 -15.07 19.36
N GLY A 409 -23.39 -14.72 18.98
CA GLY A 409 -23.13 -13.90 17.79
C GLY A 409 -23.52 -14.54 16.45
N LYS A 410 -23.57 -15.89 16.38
CA LYS A 410 -24.13 -16.60 15.21
C LYS A 410 -25.64 -16.45 15.12
N VAL A 411 -26.35 -16.57 16.24
CA VAL A 411 -27.80 -16.38 16.29
C VAL A 411 -28.15 -14.92 15.97
N THR A 412 -27.42 -13.96 16.52
CA THR A 412 -27.63 -12.54 16.21
C THR A 412 -27.37 -12.23 14.74
N ARG A 413 -26.32 -12.78 14.11
CA ARG A 413 -26.10 -12.61 12.66
C ARG A 413 -27.18 -13.26 11.82
N LEU A 414 -27.64 -14.46 12.20
CA LEU A 414 -28.72 -15.14 11.48
C LEU A 414 -30.02 -14.32 11.58
N LEU A 415 -30.35 -13.80 12.76
CA LEU A 415 -31.50 -12.93 12.96
C LEU A 415 -31.38 -11.61 12.20
N MET A 416 -30.20 -11.00 12.14
CA MET A 416 -29.95 -9.79 11.35
C MET A 416 -30.08 -10.07 9.83
N LEU A 417 -29.62 -11.22 9.36
CA LEU A 417 -29.78 -11.63 7.95
C LEU A 417 -31.24 -11.94 7.60
N VAL A 418 -31.97 -12.60 8.50
CA VAL A 418 -33.41 -12.86 8.34
C VAL A 418 -34.20 -11.55 8.37
N ALA A 419 -33.89 -10.64 9.29
CA ALA A 419 -34.50 -9.32 9.35
C ALA A 419 -34.18 -8.48 8.10
N PHE A 420 -32.95 -8.59 7.55
CA PHE A 420 -32.57 -7.94 6.31
C PHE A 420 -33.31 -8.52 5.10
N ALA A 421 -33.45 -9.85 5.02
CA ALA A 421 -34.22 -10.52 3.96
C ALA A 421 -35.71 -10.16 4.04
N LEU A 422 -36.30 -10.17 5.24
CA LEU A 422 -37.69 -9.75 5.46
C LEU A 422 -37.88 -8.26 5.19
N GLY A 423 -36.90 -7.42 5.53
CA GLY A 423 -36.88 -6.00 5.19
C GLY A 423 -36.84 -5.76 3.68
N ALA A 424 -36.00 -6.50 2.95
CA ALA A 424 -35.92 -6.42 1.50
C ALA A 424 -37.22 -6.87 0.82
N VAL A 425 -37.88 -7.90 1.34
CA VAL A 425 -39.20 -8.35 0.85
C VAL A 425 -40.30 -7.35 1.22
N GLY A 426 -40.29 -6.78 2.42
CA GLY A 426 -41.24 -5.75 2.85
C GLY A 426 -41.12 -4.44 2.05
N ILE A 427 -39.91 -4.06 1.66
CA ILE A 427 -39.62 -2.92 0.78
C ILE A 427 -40.24 -3.13 -0.62
N SER A 428 -40.32 -4.37 -1.10
CA SER A 428 -40.93 -4.67 -2.41
C SER A 428 -42.46 -4.57 -2.40
N PHE A 429 -43.13 -4.78 -1.25
CA PHE A 429 -44.59 -4.85 -1.19
C PHE A 429 -45.29 -3.62 -0.57
N ASN A 430 -44.59 -2.71 0.13
CA ASN A 430 -45.23 -1.54 0.74
C ASN A 430 -44.45 -0.22 0.52
N PRO A 431 -44.92 0.69 -0.36
CA PRO A 431 -44.22 1.95 -0.68
C PRO A 431 -44.14 2.94 0.50
N GLY A 432 -45.06 2.90 1.48
CA GLY A 432 -45.02 3.79 2.66
C GLY A 432 -43.89 3.46 3.65
N LEU A 433 -43.44 2.20 3.67
CA LEU A 433 -42.34 1.73 4.52
C LEU A 433 -40.96 2.15 3.98
N ARG A 434 -40.85 2.47 2.68
CA ARG A 434 -39.61 2.93 2.05
C ARG A 434 -39.14 4.29 2.60
N GLY A 435 -40.07 5.19 2.93
CA GLY A 435 -39.75 6.51 3.47
C GLY A 435 -39.22 6.47 4.92
N SER A 436 -39.71 5.55 5.74
CA SER A 436 -39.33 5.47 7.16
C SER A 436 -38.00 4.73 7.38
N VAL A 437 -37.65 3.75 6.53
CA VAL A 437 -36.38 3.00 6.62
C VAL A 437 -35.18 3.82 6.12
N MET A 438 -35.37 4.70 5.13
CA MET A 438 -34.30 5.57 4.62
C MET A 438 -33.94 6.73 5.57
N GLY A 439 -34.83 7.14 6.47
CA GLY A 439 -34.52 8.11 7.53
C GLY A 439 -33.61 7.52 8.62
N TRP A 440 -33.95 6.33 9.12
CA TRP A 440 -33.25 5.67 10.24
C TRP A 440 -31.84 5.16 9.87
N GLY A 441 -31.62 4.77 8.62
CA GLY A 441 -30.32 4.32 8.13
C GLY A 441 -29.25 5.43 8.08
N SER A 442 -29.65 6.68 7.89
CA SER A 442 -28.71 7.78 7.66
C SER A 442 -27.95 8.21 8.92
N ASP A 443 -28.58 8.18 10.10
CA ASP A 443 -27.96 8.65 11.35
C ASP A 443 -26.99 7.63 11.96
N VAL A 444 -27.31 6.34 11.86
CA VAL A 444 -26.43 5.25 12.31
C VAL A 444 -25.23 5.11 11.37
N PHE A 445 -25.44 5.24 10.05
CA PHE A 445 -24.37 5.14 9.06
C PHE A 445 -23.45 6.38 9.09
N ARG A 446 -23.98 7.57 9.38
CA ARG A 446 -23.17 8.79 9.62
C ARG A 446 -22.32 8.67 10.88
N SER A 447 -22.88 8.11 11.95
CA SER A 447 -22.15 7.88 13.21
C SER A 447 -20.99 6.88 13.06
N VAL A 448 -21.19 5.80 12.29
CA VAL A 448 -20.14 4.81 12.02
C VAL A 448 -19.10 5.35 11.04
N ARG A 449 -19.49 6.13 10.03
CA ARG A 449 -18.55 6.78 9.08
C ARG A 449 -17.72 7.88 9.76
N ALA A 450 -18.31 8.69 10.63
CA ALA A 450 -17.60 9.71 11.41
C ALA A 450 -16.57 9.10 12.40
N MET A 451 -16.75 7.83 12.77
CA MET A 451 -15.81 7.11 13.63
C MET A 451 -14.67 6.42 12.85
N ILE A 452 -14.85 6.15 11.55
CA ILE A 452 -13.89 5.42 10.71
C ILE A 452 -13.12 6.36 9.76
N ALA A 453 -13.71 7.48 9.35
CA ALA A 453 -13.08 8.51 8.52
C ALA A 453 -13.56 9.90 8.97
N PRO A 454 -13.05 10.41 10.11
CA PRO A 454 -13.34 11.78 10.54
C PRO A 454 -12.92 12.75 9.43
N GLN A 455 -13.82 13.64 9.04
CA GLN A 455 -13.47 14.75 8.15
C GLN A 455 -12.83 15.84 9.00
N PHE A 456 -11.63 16.26 8.61
CA PHE A 456 -10.90 17.32 9.27
C PHE A 456 -10.94 18.57 8.39
N GLU A 457 -11.30 19.71 8.97
CA GLU A 457 -11.32 21.00 8.29
C GLU A 457 -10.13 21.85 8.76
N PRO A 458 -9.41 22.53 7.85
CA PRO A 458 -8.26 23.35 8.20
C PRO A 458 -8.70 24.55 9.05
N VAL A 459 -7.95 24.82 10.11
CA VAL A 459 -8.09 25.99 10.97
C VAL A 459 -6.97 26.95 10.62
N LEU A 460 -7.32 28.16 10.18
CA LEU A 460 -6.36 29.16 9.72
C LEU A 460 -5.96 30.08 10.89
N PRO A 461 -4.68 30.10 11.30
CA PRO A 461 -4.17 31.10 12.23
C PRO A 461 -4.15 32.49 11.61
N VAL A 462 -4.16 33.54 12.44
CA VAL A 462 -4.08 34.94 12.00
C VAL A 462 -2.73 35.60 12.26
N GLY A 463 -1.87 34.97 13.06
CA GLY A 463 -0.54 35.50 13.31
C GLY A 463 0.33 34.55 14.13
N ALA A 464 1.64 34.75 14.00
CA ALA A 464 2.64 34.05 14.79
C ALA A 464 3.68 35.03 15.37
N GLU A 465 4.12 34.77 16.60
CA GLU A 465 5.22 35.50 17.26
C GLU A 465 6.24 34.50 17.75
N ALA A 466 7.53 34.73 17.53
CA ALA A 466 8.60 33.84 18.00
C ALA A 466 9.46 34.49 19.09
N SER A 467 10.14 33.67 19.88
CA SER A 467 11.18 34.16 20.81
C SER A 467 12.36 34.81 20.06
N SER A 468 12.69 34.30 18.88
CA SER A 468 13.66 34.89 17.95
C SER A 468 13.32 34.48 16.52
N SER A 469 13.76 35.27 15.55
CA SER A 469 13.60 34.97 14.14
C SER A 469 14.66 35.65 13.29
N LEU A 470 15.12 35.00 12.24
CA LEU A 470 15.93 35.66 11.21
C LEU A 470 15.05 36.66 10.42
N PRO A 471 15.60 37.80 9.98
CA PRO A 471 14.83 38.80 9.22
C PRO A 471 14.16 38.26 7.96
N ASP A 472 14.81 37.33 7.26
CA ASP A 472 14.32 36.73 6.02
C ASP A 472 13.45 35.48 6.24
N HIS A 473 13.30 35.03 7.49
CA HIS A 473 12.53 33.83 7.88
C HIS A 473 11.62 34.12 9.09
N PRO A 474 10.63 35.02 8.93
CA PRO A 474 9.77 35.45 10.02
C PRO A 474 8.84 34.34 10.54
N PRO A 475 8.28 34.49 11.76
CA PRO A 475 7.36 33.54 12.38
C PRO A 475 6.15 33.15 11.50
N ASP A 476 5.62 34.12 10.74
CA ASP A 476 4.44 33.94 9.90
C ASP A 476 4.66 32.94 8.75
N ASP A 477 5.93 32.71 8.35
CA ASP A 477 6.24 31.72 7.32
C ASP A 477 5.95 30.28 7.77
N ALA A 478 5.89 30.01 9.08
CA ALA A 478 5.46 28.71 9.58
C ALA A 478 3.94 28.48 9.50
N ILE A 479 3.11 29.52 9.35
CA ILE A 479 1.63 29.37 9.42
C ILE A 479 0.91 29.73 8.10
N ASN A 480 1.61 30.32 7.14
CA ASN A 480 1.02 30.80 5.89
C ASN A 480 0.78 29.71 4.83
N ASN A 481 1.06 28.44 5.14
CA ASN A 481 0.92 27.28 4.25
C ASN A 481 1.67 27.41 2.91
N THR A 482 2.80 28.10 2.90
CA THR A 482 3.63 28.25 1.71
C THR A 482 4.81 27.30 1.78
N SER A 483 4.89 26.33 0.86
CA SER A 483 5.87 25.25 0.93
C SER A 483 7.33 25.64 0.64
N ASN A 484 7.59 26.89 0.21
CA ASN A 484 8.93 27.38 -0.13
C ASN A 484 9.45 28.45 0.84
N ARG A 485 8.74 28.68 1.94
CA ARG A 485 9.15 29.58 3.02
C ARG A 485 9.14 28.82 4.34
N TRP A 486 9.92 29.30 5.29
CA TRP A 486 10.01 28.69 6.61
C TRP A 486 10.31 29.78 7.64
N TRP A 487 9.89 29.52 8.87
CA TRP A 487 10.42 30.24 10.02
C TRP A 487 11.77 29.64 10.40
N ALA A 488 12.73 30.49 10.71
CA ALA A 488 13.99 30.09 11.34
C ALA A 488 14.24 30.98 12.56
N GLU A 489 14.57 30.35 13.69
CA GLU A 489 14.99 31.08 14.88
C GLU A 489 16.37 31.72 14.69
N ALA A 490 16.77 32.66 15.56
CA ALA A 490 18.02 33.41 15.42
C ALA A 490 18.82 33.45 16.75
N ALA A 491 18.52 32.53 17.65
CA ALA A 491 19.20 32.40 18.92
C ALA A 491 20.47 31.55 18.77
N PRO A 492 21.47 31.77 19.63
CA PRO A 492 22.64 30.90 19.66
C PRO A 492 22.25 29.45 20.03
N GLY A 493 22.71 28.47 19.26
CA GLY A 493 22.53 27.05 19.58
C GLY A 493 21.97 26.25 18.41
N ASN A 494 21.03 25.35 18.71
CA ASN A 494 20.31 24.52 17.74
C ASN A 494 18.79 24.76 17.81
N GLY A 495 18.37 25.89 18.37
CA GLY A 495 16.97 26.25 18.61
C GLY A 495 16.30 25.64 19.86
N GLU A 496 16.99 24.82 20.66
CA GLU A 496 16.39 24.31 21.92
C GLU A 496 16.03 25.43 22.88
N GLY A 497 14.81 25.36 23.44
CA GLY A 497 14.23 26.38 24.31
C GLY A 497 13.61 27.58 23.57
N GLN A 498 13.72 27.65 22.24
CA GLN A 498 12.98 28.63 21.45
C GLN A 498 11.49 28.25 21.36
N ARG A 499 10.65 29.25 21.06
CA ARG A 499 9.20 29.06 21.00
C ARG A 499 8.52 29.92 19.94
N LEU A 500 7.36 29.46 19.51
CA LEU A 500 6.47 30.12 18.56
C LEU A 500 5.05 30.18 19.15
N LEU A 501 4.51 31.38 19.35
CA LEU A 501 3.13 31.62 19.78
C LEU A 501 2.26 31.87 18.54
N ILE A 502 1.29 30.99 18.30
CA ILE A 502 0.36 31.07 17.18
C ILE A 502 -1.02 31.46 17.70
N THR A 503 -1.67 32.42 17.05
CA THR A 503 -2.97 32.99 17.47
C THR A 503 -4.06 32.72 16.43
N PHE A 504 -5.27 32.43 16.92
CA PHE A 504 -6.47 32.18 16.11
C PHE A 504 -7.43 33.38 16.18
N PRO A 505 -8.24 33.62 15.13
CA PRO A 505 -9.15 34.76 15.09
C PRO A 505 -10.29 34.66 16.11
N GLU A 506 -10.69 33.43 16.42
CA GLU A 506 -11.77 33.09 17.36
C GLU A 506 -11.41 31.79 18.12
N PRO A 507 -12.10 31.46 19.22
CA PRO A 507 -11.91 30.19 19.90
C PRO A 507 -12.24 29.00 18.98
N VAL A 508 -11.27 28.12 18.77
CA VAL A 508 -11.37 26.97 17.85
C VAL A 508 -11.12 25.65 18.57
N ASP A 509 -11.70 24.57 18.04
CA ASP A 509 -11.40 23.21 18.49
C ASP A 509 -10.32 22.60 17.58
N ILE A 510 -9.24 22.08 18.15
CA ILE A 510 -8.12 21.48 17.42
C ILE A 510 -8.10 19.97 17.71
N ALA A 511 -8.16 19.20 16.63
CA ALA A 511 -8.14 17.74 16.66
C ALA A 511 -6.85 17.16 16.05
N VAL A 512 -6.23 17.88 15.12
CA VAL A 512 -4.97 17.45 14.47
C VAL A 512 -4.05 18.65 14.33
N VAL A 513 -2.76 18.42 14.60
CA VAL A 513 -1.66 19.34 14.25
C VAL A 513 -0.80 18.67 13.20
N GLY A 514 -0.50 19.39 12.13
CA GLY A 514 0.43 19.00 11.08
C GLY A 514 1.72 19.80 11.18
N VAL A 515 2.88 19.18 10.93
CA VAL A 515 4.18 19.86 10.97
C VAL A 515 5.03 19.39 9.79
N THR A 516 5.61 20.33 9.06
CA THR A 516 6.72 20.11 8.12
C THR A 516 7.99 20.65 8.77
N PRO A 517 8.88 19.81 9.32
CA PRO A 517 10.07 20.26 10.02
C PRO A 517 11.18 20.70 9.05
N GLY A 518 12.09 21.54 9.54
CA GLY A 518 13.25 22.01 8.78
C GLY A 518 12.93 23.09 7.76
N ALA A 519 13.96 23.47 7.01
CA ALA A 519 13.86 24.40 5.90
C ALA A 519 13.24 23.73 4.66
N ALA A 520 12.72 24.54 3.75
CA ALA A 520 11.80 24.09 2.71
C ALA A 520 12.43 23.15 1.66
N ASN A 521 13.72 23.31 1.34
CA ASN A 521 14.39 22.49 0.34
C ASN A 521 15.34 21.45 0.97
N PRO A 522 15.64 20.32 0.29
CA PRO A 522 16.42 19.24 0.90
C PRO A 522 17.86 19.61 1.31
N GLU A 523 18.48 20.56 0.61
CA GLU A 523 19.85 21.01 0.91
C GLU A 523 19.87 21.81 2.23
N GLU A 524 18.97 22.78 2.36
CA GLU A 524 18.81 23.57 3.58
C GLU A 524 18.21 22.76 4.72
N PHE A 525 17.34 21.78 4.40
CA PHE A 525 16.75 20.88 5.38
C PHE A 525 17.86 20.21 6.19
N ILE A 526 18.90 19.66 5.54
CA ILE A 526 20.02 18.99 6.21
C ILE A 526 20.96 20.00 6.88
N ALA A 527 21.14 21.17 6.26
CA ALA A 527 22.04 22.20 6.74
C ALA A 527 21.61 22.77 8.11
N GLN A 528 20.33 23.08 8.27
CA GLN A 528 19.78 23.73 9.47
C GLN A 528 19.30 22.73 10.53
N PRO A 529 19.29 23.08 11.83
CA PRO A 529 18.65 22.29 12.86
C PRO A 529 17.14 22.13 12.64
N ARG A 530 16.58 21.04 13.16
CA ARG A 530 15.18 20.63 12.93
C ARG A 530 14.55 20.17 14.24
N PRO A 531 13.26 20.40 14.49
CA PRO A 531 12.65 19.96 15.74
C PRO A 531 12.57 18.44 15.82
N ARG A 532 12.83 17.90 17.02
CA ARG A 532 12.68 16.48 17.36
C ARG A 532 11.53 16.26 18.35
N LEU A 533 11.37 17.18 19.30
CA LEU A 533 10.27 17.20 20.25
C LEU A 533 9.72 18.61 20.39
N LEU A 534 8.44 18.78 20.05
CA LEU A 534 7.69 20.00 20.29
C LEU A 534 6.73 19.80 21.46
N HIS A 535 6.70 20.73 22.40
CA HIS A 535 5.70 20.78 23.47
C HIS A 535 4.72 21.90 23.18
N LEU A 536 3.47 21.54 22.91
CA LEU A 536 2.38 22.48 22.68
C LEU A 536 1.70 22.84 24.00
N VAL A 537 1.50 24.12 24.25
CA VAL A 537 0.71 24.65 25.36
C VAL A 537 -0.43 25.48 24.78
N PHE A 538 -1.66 24.98 24.89
CA PHE A 538 -2.84 25.67 24.40
C PHE A 538 -3.36 26.68 25.43
N SER A 539 -4.08 27.72 24.98
CA SER A 539 -4.58 28.78 25.87
C SER A 539 -5.57 28.31 26.95
N ASN A 540 -6.21 27.15 26.74
CA ASN A 540 -7.07 26.49 27.74
C ASN A 540 -6.29 25.68 28.81
N GLY A 541 -4.95 25.66 28.73
CA GLY A 541 -4.06 24.94 29.64
C GLY A 541 -3.82 23.47 29.28
N THR A 542 -4.43 22.95 28.21
CA THR A 542 -4.09 21.61 27.69
C THR A 542 -2.72 21.62 27.03
N THR A 543 -2.02 20.48 27.06
CA THR A 543 -0.68 20.34 26.48
C THR A 543 -0.58 19.09 25.63
N ALA A 544 0.29 19.10 24.62
CA ALA A 544 0.57 17.95 23.77
C ALA A 544 2.04 17.88 23.34
N ASP A 545 2.64 16.70 23.42
CA ASP A 545 4.01 16.46 22.97
C ASP A 545 4.01 15.83 21.58
N LEU A 546 4.67 16.49 20.63
CA LEU A 546 4.81 16.01 19.25
C LEU A 546 6.24 15.53 19.03
N ARG A 547 6.42 14.21 18.86
CA ARG A 547 7.69 13.62 18.44
C ARG A 547 7.79 13.64 16.92
N ILE A 548 8.71 14.44 16.42
CA ILE A 548 8.89 14.67 14.99
C ILE A 548 9.97 13.73 14.46
N ALA A 549 9.64 12.97 13.41
CA ALA A 549 10.61 12.17 12.68
C ALA A 549 11.55 13.09 11.88
N ASP A 550 12.81 12.70 11.71
CA ASP A 550 13.79 13.44 10.92
C ASP A 550 13.56 13.24 9.40
N GLU A 551 12.39 13.69 8.94
CA GLU A 551 11.93 13.61 7.56
C GLU A 551 11.40 14.98 7.13
N HIS A 552 11.80 15.42 5.93
CA HIS A 552 11.37 16.71 5.34
C HIS A 552 9.89 16.73 4.90
N THR A 553 9.13 15.67 5.18
CA THR A 553 7.74 15.50 4.76
C THR A 553 6.78 16.01 5.83
N PHE A 554 5.55 16.30 5.41
CA PHE A 554 4.47 16.71 6.31
C PHE A 554 4.04 15.55 7.21
N GLN A 555 4.06 15.78 8.53
CA GLN A 555 3.71 14.81 9.57
C GLN A 555 2.47 15.26 10.32
N THR A 556 1.58 14.34 10.72
CA THR A 556 0.33 14.67 11.42
C THR A 556 0.22 14.00 12.77
N PHE A 557 -0.32 14.75 13.73
CA PHE A 557 -0.44 14.34 15.13
C PHE A 557 -1.85 14.62 15.63
N ASN A 558 -2.49 13.63 16.23
CA ASN A 558 -3.79 13.84 16.88
C ASN A 558 -3.59 14.58 18.19
N VAL A 559 -4.35 15.65 18.39
CA VAL A 559 -4.41 16.42 19.63
C VAL A 559 -5.86 16.56 20.07
N THR A 560 -6.10 17.07 21.27
CA THR A 560 -7.46 17.35 21.74
C THR A 560 -7.42 18.61 22.58
N ALA A 561 -7.77 19.74 21.95
CA ALA A 561 -7.87 21.02 22.62
C ALA A 561 -9.13 21.74 22.13
N THR A 562 -9.97 22.19 23.04
CA THR A 562 -11.27 22.81 22.72
C THR A 562 -11.33 24.27 23.14
N GLY A 563 -11.95 25.10 22.32
CA GLY A 563 -12.14 26.54 22.56
C GLY A 563 -10.82 27.29 22.77
N VAL A 564 -9.77 26.94 22.03
CA VAL A 564 -8.45 27.57 22.17
C VAL A 564 -8.33 28.79 21.27
N THR A 565 -7.66 29.81 21.77
CA THR A 565 -7.42 31.08 21.08
C THR A 565 -5.96 31.25 20.65
N SER A 566 -5.06 30.49 21.28
CA SER A 566 -3.65 30.45 20.91
C SER A 566 -3.01 29.12 21.31
N VAL A 567 -1.86 28.85 20.72
CA VAL A 567 -0.97 27.74 21.05
C VAL A 567 0.47 28.21 21.08
N GLU A 568 1.16 27.98 22.19
CA GLU A 568 2.61 28.17 22.31
C GLU A 568 3.29 26.84 21.97
N VAL A 569 4.09 26.85 20.90
CA VAL A 569 4.90 25.74 20.44
C VAL A 569 6.31 25.91 20.99
N GLN A 570 6.71 25.07 21.94
CA GLN A 570 8.03 25.10 22.55
C GLN A 570 8.92 24.02 21.93
N ILE A 571 10.15 24.39 21.58
CA ILE A 571 11.16 23.45 21.07
C ILE A 571 11.90 22.86 22.25
N ILE A 572 11.67 21.57 22.53
CA ILE A 572 12.28 20.87 23.66
C ILE A 572 13.55 20.13 23.26
N GLU A 573 13.55 19.49 22.10
CA GLU A 573 14.71 18.78 21.55
C GLU A 573 14.84 19.07 20.05
N ALA A 574 16.07 19.16 19.55
CA ALA A 574 16.35 19.37 18.13
C ALA A 574 17.36 18.35 17.57
N TRP A 575 17.18 18.01 16.30
CA TRP A 575 18.22 17.37 15.48
C TRP A 575 19.23 18.42 15.05
N GLN A 576 20.52 18.06 15.11
CA GLN A 576 21.59 18.98 14.72
C GLN A 576 21.62 19.19 13.21
N GLY A 577 21.85 20.44 12.81
CA GLY A 577 22.21 20.81 11.45
C GLY A 577 23.65 20.41 11.12
N GLN A 578 23.97 20.25 9.84
CA GLN A 578 25.36 19.99 9.42
C GLN A 578 26.24 21.23 9.42
N SER A 579 25.67 22.40 9.14
CA SER A 579 26.42 23.65 8.95
C SER A 579 25.72 24.88 9.52
N GLY A 580 24.39 24.87 9.60
CA GLY A 580 23.59 25.93 10.19
C GLY A 580 23.30 25.72 11.67
N SER A 581 22.92 26.80 12.35
CA SER A 581 22.56 26.85 13.78
C SER A 581 21.11 27.24 14.03
N ASP A 582 20.38 27.64 12.99
CA ASP A 582 19.09 28.30 13.11
C ASP A 582 17.98 27.29 12.86
N LEU A 583 17.33 26.81 13.91
CA LEU A 583 16.27 25.80 13.78
C LEU A 583 15.15 26.29 12.88
N ALA A 584 14.80 25.47 11.89
CA ALA A 584 13.80 25.78 10.89
C ALA A 584 12.52 24.94 11.02
N ILE A 585 11.37 25.57 10.76
CA ILE A 585 10.07 24.91 10.58
C ILE A 585 9.38 25.52 9.35
N THR A 586 9.10 24.69 8.35
CA THR A 586 8.46 25.10 7.10
C THR A 586 6.97 25.38 7.30
N THR A 587 6.25 24.50 8.00
CA THR A 587 4.81 24.69 8.19
C THR A 587 4.29 24.02 9.45
N ILE A 588 3.34 24.67 10.12
CA ILE A 588 2.50 24.14 11.20
C ILE A 588 1.03 24.37 10.81
N GLU A 589 0.29 23.28 10.61
CA GLU A 589 -1.14 23.30 10.28
C GLU A 589 -1.99 22.83 11.45
N PHE A 590 -3.20 23.39 11.57
CA PHE A 590 -4.19 22.98 12.56
C PHE A 590 -5.45 22.52 11.86
N ARG A 591 -6.11 21.47 12.39
CA ARG A 591 -7.38 20.99 11.84
C ARG A 591 -8.37 20.66 12.94
N THR A 592 -9.63 21.01 12.71
CA THR A 592 -10.76 20.69 13.58
C THR A 592 -11.52 19.48 13.06
N ARG A 593 -12.31 18.83 13.93
CA ARG A 593 -13.17 17.70 13.54
C ARG A 593 -14.56 18.22 13.22
N ARG A 594 -15.09 17.86 12.05
CA ARG A 594 -16.46 18.21 11.63
C ARG A 594 -17.52 17.33 12.28
#